data_AF-A0A1S2JYJ3-F1
#
_entry.id   AF-A0A1S2JYJ3-F1
#
_cell.length_a   1.000
_cell.length_b   1.000
_cell.length_c   1.000
_cell.angle_alpha   90.00
_cell.angle_beta   90.00
_cell.angle_gamma   90.00
#
_symmetry.space_group_name_H-M   'P 1'
#
loop_
_entity.id
_entity.type
_entity.pdbx_description
1 polymer ?
#
loop_
_entity_poly.entity_id
_entity_poly.type
_entity_poly.pdbx_seq_one_letter_code
_entity_poly.pdbx_strand_id
1 'polypeptide(L)'
;MIQTVHPGDLRPTDTALCEACWTEPVQHIRLTSHGRDLLCRACADSGCPPRVELFPPLGIYGLTYRKLGGPYLADKHRGPGAPQTPRDPGPPLP
;
A
#
# COMPACT_ATOMS: atom_id res chain seq x y z
N MET A 1 -1.90 10.44 15.26
CA MET A 1 -1.54 11.85 15.58
C MET A 1 -1.23 12.57 14.28
N ILE A 2 -1.69 13.80 14.09
CA ILE A 2 -1.40 14.60 12.88
C ILE A 2 -0.57 15.81 13.31
N GLN A 3 0.49 16.09 12.57
CA GLN A 3 1.43 17.20 12.81
C GLN A 3 1.60 18.01 11.52
N THR A 4 1.76 19.32 11.64
CA THR A 4 2.12 20.18 10.50
C THR A 4 3.58 19.96 10.14
N VAL A 5 3.90 19.99 8.85
CA VAL A 5 5.27 19.81 8.34
C VAL A 5 6.07 21.09 8.52
N HIS A 6 7.28 20.93 9.02
CA HIS A 6 8.31 21.96 9.14
C HIS A 6 9.57 21.61 8.31
N PRO A 7 10.43 22.59 8.01
CA PRO A 7 11.70 22.34 7.35
C PRO A 7 12.54 21.30 8.11
N GLY A 8 12.92 20.21 7.44
CA GLY A 8 13.69 19.11 8.02
C GLY A 8 12.88 17.87 8.40
N ASP A 9 11.55 17.94 8.42
CA ASP A 9 10.70 16.78 8.75
C ASP A 9 10.65 15.73 7.63
N LEU A 10 10.83 16.19 6.38
CA LEU A 10 10.83 15.35 5.20
C LEU A 10 12.23 14.81 4.91
N ARG A 11 12.29 13.52 4.58
CA ARG A 11 13.50 12.84 4.12
C ARG A 11 13.68 13.08 2.62
N PRO A 12 14.92 12.93 2.09
CA PRO A 12 15.17 13.03 0.65
C PRO A 12 14.35 12.04 -0.22
N THR A 13 13.92 10.92 0.37
CA THR A 13 13.12 9.88 -0.32
C THR A 13 11.62 10.06 -0.16
N ASP A 14 11.17 11.06 0.58
CA ASP A 14 9.75 11.33 0.72
C ASP A 14 9.17 11.95 -0.55
N THR A 15 7.90 11.65 -0.81
CA THR A 15 7.15 12.35 -1.86
C THR A 15 6.92 13.81 -1.48
N ALA A 16 7.03 14.70 -2.47
CA ALA A 16 6.65 16.11 -2.31
C ALA A 16 5.13 16.32 -2.40
N LEU A 17 4.41 15.35 -2.98
CA LEU A 17 2.96 15.39 -3.18
C LEU A 17 2.24 14.49 -2.19
N CYS A 18 1.03 14.89 -1.81
CA CYS A 18 0.16 14.16 -0.90
C CYS A 18 -0.08 12.72 -1.37
N GLU A 19 0.16 11.76 -0.48
CA GLU A 19 0.05 10.32 -0.78
C GLU A 19 -1.39 9.85 -1.02
N ALA A 20 -2.40 10.64 -0.62
CA ALA A 20 -3.81 10.34 -0.86
C ALA A 20 -4.28 10.83 -2.23
N CYS A 21 -4.16 12.14 -2.51
CA CYS A 21 -4.67 12.73 -3.75
C CYS A 21 -3.65 12.75 -4.91
N TRP A 22 -2.34 12.72 -4.62
CA TRP A 22 -1.25 12.84 -5.59
C TRP A 22 -1.30 14.13 -6.44
N THR A 23 -1.87 15.20 -5.89
CA THR A 23 -2.03 16.48 -6.59
C THR A 23 -1.48 17.65 -5.77
N GLU A 24 -1.90 17.73 -4.50
CA GLU A 24 -1.50 18.82 -3.61
C GLU A 24 -0.17 18.55 -2.91
N PRO A 25 0.62 19.59 -2.56
CA PRO A 25 1.84 19.44 -1.77
C PRO A 25 1.59 18.85 -0.38
N VAL A 26 2.60 18.17 0.16
CA VAL A 26 2.60 17.67 1.54
C VAL A 26 2.63 18.84 2.52
N GLN A 27 1.72 18.83 3.50
CA GLN A 27 1.60 19.86 4.53
C GLN A 27 1.51 19.28 5.94
N HIS A 28 1.09 18.01 6.05
CA HIS A 28 0.87 17.33 7.31
C HIS A 28 1.46 15.92 7.30
N ILE A 29 1.98 15.50 8.44
CA ILE A 29 2.42 14.14 8.72
C ILE A 29 1.41 13.49 9.65
N ARG A 30 0.82 12.38 9.22
CA ARG A 30 -0.04 11.55 10.07
C ARG A 30 0.73 10.32 10.51
N LEU A 31 1.02 10.23 11.81
CA LEU A 31 1.63 9.05 12.41
C LEU A 31 0.57 7.96 12.61
N THR A 32 0.88 6.77 12.10
CA THR A 32 0.06 5.56 12.19
C THR A 32 0.88 4.44 12.85
N SER A 33 0.21 3.34 13.23
CA SER A 33 0.89 2.13 13.72
C SER A 33 1.87 1.51 12.72
N HIS A 34 1.79 1.90 11.45
CA HIS A 34 2.56 1.30 10.35
C HIS A 34 3.58 2.26 9.72
N GLY A 35 3.77 3.44 10.32
CA GLY A 35 4.70 4.46 9.82
C GLY A 35 4.06 5.84 9.79
N ARG A 36 4.31 6.57 8.71
CA ARG A 36 3.82 7.94 8.53
C ARG A 36 3.19 8.11 7.16
N ASP A 37 2.07 8.80 7.12
CA ASP A 37 1.43 9.24 5.89
C ASP A 37 1.74 10.72 5.66
N LEU A 38 2.05 11.08 4.41
CA LEU A 38 2.36 12.45 3.99
C LEU A 38 1.17 13.04 3.24
N LEU A 39 0.49 14.01 3.85
CA LEU A 39 -0.83 14.47 3.41
C LEU A 39 -0.89 15.99 3.18
N CYS A 40 -1.73 16.43 2.25
CA CYS A 40 -2.18 17.81 2.24
C CYS A 40 -3.18 18.05 3.37
N ARG A 41 -3.45 19.32 3.71
CA ARG A 41 -4.40 19.66 4.77
C ARG A 41 -5.78 19.02 4.57
N ALA A 42 -6.36 19.14 3.38
CA ALA A 42 -7.70 18.63 3.10
C ALA A 42 -7.80 17.11 3.32
N CYS A 43 -6.81 16.34 2.84
CA CYS A 43 -6.77 14.89 3.01
C CYS A 43 -6.49 14.47 4.46
N ALA A 44 -5.67 15.25 5.19
CA ALA A 44 -5.43 15.01 6.62
C ALA A 44 -6.71 15.20 7.43
N ASP A 45 -7.41 16.33 7.24
CA ASP A 45 -8.65 16.69 7.94
C ASP A 45 -9.79 15.70 7.61
N SER A 46 -9.86 15.24 6.36
CA SER A 46 -10.89 14.29 5.90
C SER A 46 -10.58 12.83 6.23
N GLY A 47 -9.42 12.54 6.82
CA GLY A 47 -9.03 11.17 7.14
C GLY A 47 -8.76 10.28 5.91
N CYS A 48 -8.44 10.87 4.75
CA CYS A 48 -8.21 10.11 3.53
C CYS A 48 -7.04 9.11 3.68
N PRO A 49 -7.17 7.86 3.22
CA PRO A 49 -6.07 6.91 3.22
C PRO A 49 -5.08 7.22 2.08
N PRO A 50 -3.78 6.93 2.25
CA PRO A 50 -2.82 6.92 1.14
C PRO A 50 -3.28 5.99 0.01
N ARG A 51 -2.98 6.35 -1.24
CA ARG A 51 -3.33 5.54 -2.41
C ARG A 51 -2.74 4.13 -2.35
N VAL A 52 -1.57 3.95 -1.75
CA VAL A 52 -0.93 2.64 -1.56
C VAL A 52 -1.73 1.71 -0.63
N GLU A 53 -2.59 2.27 0.22
CA GLU A 53 -3.53 1.48 1.02
C GLU A 53 -4.78 1.07 0.21
N LEU A 54 -5.14 1.84 -0.81
CA LEU A 54 -6.29 1.58 -1.68
C LEU A 54 -5.93 0.69 -2.88
N PHE A 55 -4.74 0.88 -3.45
CA PHE A 55 -4.21 0.15 -4.59
C PHE A 55 -2.84 -0.39 -4.22
N PRO A 56 -2.81 -1.45 -3.41
CA PRO A 56 -1.56 -2.03 -2.97
C PRO A 56 -0.93 -2.73 -4.19
N PRO A 57 0.39 -3.00 -4.17
CA PRO A 57 1.12 -3.54 -5.32
C PRO A 57 0.59 -4.89 -5.85
N LEU A 58 -0.34 -5.51 -5.13
CA LEU A 58 -1.06 -6.71 -5.52
C LEU A 58 -2.20 -6.47 -6.52
N GLY A 59 -2.49 -5.20 -6.87
CA GLY A 59 -3.50 -4.83 -7.86
C GLY A 59 -4.95 -5.07 -7.42
N ILE A 60 -5.17 -5.45 -6.16
CA ILE A 60 -6.50 -5.72 -5.61
C ILE A 60 -6.91 -4.56 -4.69
N TYR A 61 -8.02 -3.90 -5.01
CA TYR A 61 -8.53 -2.76 -4.26
C TYR A 61 -8.70 -3.10 -2.78
N GLY A 62 -8.06 -2.32 -1.92
CA GLY A 62 -8.11 -2.48 -0.47
C GLY A 62 -7.39 -3.72 0.07
N LEU A 63 -6.68 -4.52 -0.72
CA LEU A 63 -5.92 -5.69 -0.24
C LEU A 63 -4.44 -5.36 -0.09
N THR A 64 -4.06 -4.81 1.07
CA THR A 64 -2.67 -4.44 1.36
C THR A 64 -1.87 -5.62 1.89
N TYR A 65 -0.54 -5.56 1.76
CA TYR A 65 0.35 -6.46 2.49
C TYR A 65 0.07 -6.46 4.00
N ARG A 66 -0.43 -5.34 4.53
CA ARG A 66 -0.86 -5.19 5.93
C ARG A 66 -2.09 -6.03 6.26
N LYS A 67 -3.08 -6.11 5.36
CA LYS A 67 -4.29 -6.94 5.54
C LYS A 67 -4.06 -8.43 5.33
N LEU A 68 -3.05 -8.77 4.54
CA LEU A 68 -2.67 -10.14 4.25
C LEU A 68 -2.00 -10.81 5.46
N GLY A 69 -1.29 -10.05 6.30
CA GLY A 69 -0.58 -10.60 7.45
C GLY A 69 0.57 -11.55 7.05
N GLY A 70 1.38 -11.96 8.03
CA GLY A 70 2.47 -12.91 7.86
C GLY A 70 2.14 -14.19 7.06
N PRO A 71 0.98 -14.86 7.26
CA PRO A 71 0.69 -16.14 6.61
C PRO A 71 0.22 -16.04 5.14
N TYR A 72 0.07 -14.84 4.57
CA TYR A 72 -0.13 -14.67 3.12
C TYR A 72 1.16 -14.25 2.40
N LEU A 73 2.13 -13.66 3.13
CA LEU A 73 3.48 -13.40 2.63
C LEU A 73 4.37 -14.64 2.71
N ALA A 74 4.15 -15.46 3.74
CA ALA A 74 4.71 -16.80 3.86
C ALA A 74 3.79 -17.82 3.18
N ASP A 75 4.25 -18.41 2.10
CA ASP A 75 3.95 -19.81 1.77
C ASP A 75 2.53 -20.20 1.30
N LYS A 76 1.93 -19.47 0.36
CA LYS A 76 0.83 -20.04 -0.47
C LYS A 76 1.22 -20.49 -1.88
N HIS A 77 2.49 -20.34 -2.25
CA HIS A 77 3.06 -21.17 -3.30
C HIS A 77 3.65 -22.40 -2.61
N ARG A 78 3.15 -23.58 -2.96
CA ARG A 78 3.56 -24.85 -2.36
C ARG A 78 5.01 -25.16 -2.73
N GLY A 79 5.97 -24.56 -2.01
CA GLY A 79 7.42 -24.79 -2.13
C GLY A 79 8.02 -24.52 -3.52
N PRO A 80 9.35 -24.70 -3.68
CA PRO A 80 9.98 -24.71 -5.00
C PRO A 80 9.50 -25.93 -5.80
N GLY A 81 8.83 -25.70 -6.93
CA GLY A 81 8.30 -26.75 -7.80
C GLY A 81 7.54 -26.18 -9.00
N ALA A 82 7.30 -27.01 -10.01
CA ALA A 82 6.48 -26.61 -11.16
C ALA A 82 5.02 -26.33 -10.71
N PRO A 83 4.31 -25.38 -11.35
CA PRO A 83 2.90 -25.14 -11.08
C PRO A 83 2.09 -26.44 -11.15
N GLN A 84 1.26 -26.72 -10.14
CA GLN A 84 0.42 -27.91 -10.19
C GLN A 84 -0.69 -27.73 -11.21
N THR A 85 -0.92 -28.76 -12.01
CA THR A 85 -2.10 -28.80 -12.87
C THR A 85 -3.37 -28.90 -12.03
N PRO A 86 -4.48 -28.30 -12.48
CA PRO A 86 -5.79 -28.54 -11.86
C PRO A 86 -6.10 -30.03 -11.79
N ARG A 87 -6.90 -30.45 -10.80
CA ARG A 87 -7.31 -31.85 -10.62
C ARG A 87 -7.99 -32.43 -11.87
N ASP A 88 -8.61 -31.56 -12.67
CA ASP A 88 -9.21 -31.88 -13.95
C ASP A 88 -8.63 -30.95 -15.03
N PRO A 89 -7.46 -31.29 -15.59
CA PRO A 89 -6.94 -30.56 -16.73
C PRO A 89 -7.83 -30.92 -17.91
N GLY A 90 -8.51 -29.92 -18.45
CA GLY A 90 -9.36 -30.07 -19.63
C GLY A 90 -8.64 -30.74 -20.81
N PRO A 91 -9.38 -31.09 -21.87
CA PRO A 91 -8.84 -31.84 -22.99
C PRO A 91 -7.60 -31.15 -23.61
N PRO A 92 -6.65 -31.93 -24.17
CA PRO A 92 -5.46 -31.38 -24.79
C PRO A 92 -5.84 -30.42 -25.93
N LEU A 93 -5.08 -29.32 -26.04
CA LEU A 93 -5.20 -28.39 -27.15
C LEU A 93 -4.74 -29.08 -28.46
N PRO A 94 -5.31 -28.71 -29.63
CA PRO A 94 -5.00 -29.33 -30.91
C PRO A 94 -3.54 -29.18 -31.35
#